data_AF-A0A2V8M6X4-F1
#
_entry.id   AF-A0A2V8M6X4-F1
#
_cell.length_a   1.000
_cell.length_b   1.000
_cell.length_c   1.000
_cell.angle_alpha   90.00
_cell.angle_beta   90.00
_cell.angle_gamma   90.00
#
_symmetry.space_group_name_H-M   'P 1'
#
loop_
_entity.id
_entity.type
_entity.pdbx_description
1 polymer ?
#
loop_
_entity_poly.entity_id
_entity_poly.type
_entity_poly.pdbx_seq_one_letter_code
_entity_poly.pdbx_strand_id
1 'polypeptide(L)'
;MINQERIKNLLLELVQIDSHSRKEREVAQCIKSYCEEMGAQVEIDDAGEKVAGNTGNVIARFAGTIHDAEPIMMSAHMDTVVPGEGVKPIIEGDIIRTD
;
A
#
# COMPACT_ATOMS: atom_id res chain seq x y z
N MET A 1 8.21 15.70 -12.35
CA MET A 1 9.40 14.85 -12.13
C MET A 1 9.24 14.15 -10.78
N ILE A 2 9.71 12.91 -10.64
CA ILE A 2 9.55 12.12 -9.41
C ILE A 2 10.48 12.65 -8.32
N ASN A 3 9.99 12.73 -7.07
CA ASN A 3 10.83 12.97 -5.89
C ASN A 3 11.28 11.61 -5.32
N GLN A 4 12.54 11.23 -5.56
CA GLN A 4 13.10 9.94 -5.17
C GLN A 4 13.14 9.76 -3.65
N GLU A 5 13.55 10.78 -2.90
CA GLU A 5 13.59 10.74 -1.43
C GLU A 5 12.20 10.49 -0.84
N ARG A 6 11.16 11.15 -1.38
CA ARG A 6 9.78 10.93 -0.94
C ARG A 6 9.32 9.49 -1.19
N ILE A 7 9.59 8.93 -2.37
CA ILE A 7 9.20 7.54 -2.69
C ILE A 7 9.98 6.55 -1.82
N LYS A 8 11.28 6.78 -1.63
CA LYS A 8 12.12 5.96 -0.75
C LYS A 8 11.57 5.95 0.67
N ASN A 9 11.25 7.12 1.23
CA ASN A 9 10.71 7.22 2.59
C ASN A 9 9.35 6.52 2.72
N LEU A 10 8.46 6.67 1.72
CA LEU A 10 7.18 5.96 1.71
C LEU A 10 7.37 4.44 1.66
N LEU A 11 8.29 3.94 0.84
CA LEU A 11 8.61 2.52 0.80
C LEU A 11 9.11 2.03 2.17
N LEU A 12 10.04 2.77 2.79
CA LEU A 12 10.59 2.42 4.11
C LEU A 12 9.52 2.44 5.21
N GLU A 13 8.56 3.35 5.15
CA GLU A 13 7.41 3.37 6.06
C GLU A 13 6.54 2.13 5.89
N LEU A 14 6.14 1.82 4.64
CA LEU A 14 5.25 0.68 4.36
C LEU A 14 5.87 -0.66 4.73
N VAL A 15 7.16 -0.89 4.45
CA VAL A 15 7.82 -2.18 4.75
C VAL A 15 8.01 -2.43 6.25
N GLN A 16 7.91 -1.40 7.09
CA GLN A 16 7.97 -1.53 8.55
C GLN A 16 6.59 -1.87 9.15
N ILE A 17 5.52 -1.87 8.35
CA ILE A 17 4.18 -2.25 8.79
C ILE A 17 4.00 -3.75 8.56
N ASP A 18 3.82 -4.47 9.66
CA ASP A 18 3.56 -5.90 9.65
C ASP A 18 2.28 -6.21 8.86
N SER A 19 2.40 -7.11 7.89
CA SER A 19 1.35 -7.31 6.88
C SER A 19 1.32 -8.75 6.37
N HIS A 20 1.56 -9.74 7.24
CA HIS A 20 1.38 -11.14 6.83
C HIS A 20 -0.01 -11.37 6.26
N SER A 21 -0.12 -12.28 5.29
CA SER A 21 -1.41 -12.64 4.69
C SER A 21 -2.48 -12.87 5.76
N ARG A 22 -3.65 -12.24 5.57
CA ARG A 22 -4.81 -12.16 6.48
C ARG A 22 -4.68 -11.20 7.67
N LYS A 23 -3.56 -10.51 7.85
CA LYS A 23 -3.32 -9.55 8.93
C LYS A 23 -3.09 -8.11 8.45
N GLU A 24 -3.49 -7.76 7.24
CA GLU A 24 -3.10 -6.54 6.51
C GLU A 24 -3.76 -5.23 6.96
N ARG A 25 -4.63 -5.24 7.98
CA ARG A 25 -5.42 -4.06 8.42
C ARG A 25 -4.58 -2.79 8.61
N GLU A 26 -3.41 -2.88 9.23
CA GLU A 26 -2.60 -1.69 9.54
C GLU A 26 -2.05 -1.06 8.26
N VAL A 27 -1.50 -1.89 7.35
CA VAL A 27 -1.01 -1.39 6.05
C VAL A 27 -2.16 -0.89 5.17
N ALA A 28 -3.33 -1.54 5.22
CA ALA A 28 -4.52 -1.08 4.51
C ALA A 28 -4.98 0.31 4.96
N GLN A 29 -4.96 0.60 6.27
CA GLN A 29 -5.31 1.92 6.80
C GLN A 29 -4.27 2.99 6.45
N CYS A 30 -2.99 2.64 6.46
CA CYS A 30 -1.91 3.52 6.00
C CYS A 30 -2.11 3.90 4.53
N ILE A 31 -2.30 2.91 3.64
CA ILE A 31 -2.54 3.13 2.20
C ILE A 31 -3.81 3.97 1.99
N LYS A 32 -4.90 3.65 2.69
CA LYS A 32 -6.15 4.41 2.63
C LYS A 32 -5.91 5.89 2.92
N SER A 33 -5.26 6.19 4.04
CA SER A 33 -4.98 7.57 4.48
C SER A 33 -4.12 8.30 3.44
N TYR A 34 -3.04 7.67 2.97
CA TYR A 34 -2.19 8.24 1.92
C TYR A 34 -2.95 8.55 0.62
N CYS A 35 -3.80 7.64 0.16
CA CYS A 35 -4.60 7.85 -1.04
C CYS A 35 -5.64 8.96 -0.85
N GLU A 36 -6.32 9.01 0.30
CA GLU A 36 -7.26 10.08 0.65
C GLU A 36 -6.58 11.46 0.69
N GLU A 37 -5.38 11.56 1.29
CA GLU A 37 -4.58 12.78 1.31
C GLU A 37 -4.14 13.24 -0.09
N MET A 38 -3.96 12.30 -1.02
CA MET A 38 -3.69 12.58 -2.43
C MET A 38 -4.95 12.96 -3.22
N GLY A 39 -6.13 12.94 -2.60
CA GLY A 39 -7.41 13.32 -3.22
C GLY A 39 -8.18 12.16 -3.86
N ALA A 40 -7.87 10.91 -3.53
CA ALA A 40 -8.69 9.77 -3.95
C ALA A 40 -9.96 9.65 -3.11
N GLN A 41 -11.03 9.17 -3.73
CA GLN A 41 -12.13 8.52 -3.01
C GLN A 41 -11.70 7.08 -2.72
N VAL A 42 -11.60 6.72 -1.44
CA VAL A 42 -11.13 5.39 -1.04
C VAL A 42 -12.22 4.63 -0.29
N GLU A 43 -12.37 3.35 -0.62
CA GLU A 43 -13.19 2.41 0.11
C GLU A 43 -12.38 1.15 0.45
N ILE A 44 -12.79 0.46 1.52
CA ILE A 44 -12.30 -0.87 1.87
C ILE A 44 -13.49 -1.81 1.74
N ASP A 45 -13.36 -2.83 0.90
CA ASP A 45 -14.45 -3.78 0.64
C ASP A 45 -14.58 -4.88 1.72
N ASP A 46 -15.44 -5.87 1.46
CA ASP A 46 -15.74 -6.98 2.37
C ASP A 46 -14.86 -8.23 2.12
N ALA A 47 -13.79 -8.14 1.31
CA ALA A 47 -12.99 -9.31 0.93
C ALA A 47 -12.37 -10.03 2.14
N GLY A 48 -12.04 -9.30 3.20
CA GLY A 48 -11.51 -9.85 4.45
C GLY A 48 -12.44 -10.89 5.07
N GLU A 49 -13.76 -10.64 5.07
CA GLU A 49 -14.75 -11.58 5.60
C GLU A 49 -14.77 -12.90 4.82
N LYS A 50 -14.55 -12.83 3.49
CA LYS A 50 -14.59 -13.98 2.58
C LYS A 50 -13.34 -14.84 2.67
N VAL A 51 -12.20 -14.27 3.07
CA VAL A 51 -10.91 -14.98 3.15
C VAL A 51 -10.44 -15.25 4.59
N ALA A 52 -11.29 -14.93 5.58
CA ALA A 52 -10.93 -14.95 7.00
C ALA A 52 -9.70 -14.07 7.32
N GLY A 53 -9.62 -12.90 6.68
CA GLY A 53 -8.65 -11.83 6.91
C GLY A 53 -9.19 -10.72 7.79
N ASN A 54 -8.31 -9.81 8.23
CA ASN A 54 -8.69 -8.70 9.11
C ASN A 54 -9.03 -7.38 8.37
N THR A 55 -8.93 -7.35 7.04
CA THR A 55 -9.30 -6.20 6.19
C THR A 55 -9.70 -6.67 4.78
N GLY A 56 -10.45 -5.83 4.06
CA GLY A 56 -10.71 -6.02 2.63
C GLY A 56 -9.69 -5.33 1.73
N ASN A 57 -9.95 -5.32 0.43
CA ASN A 57 -9.14 -4.63 -0.57
C ASN A 57 -9.30 -3.11 -0.41
N VAL A 58 -8.20 -2.36 -0.56
CA VAL A 58 -8.23 -0.90 -0.64
C VAL A 58 -8.46 -0.49 -2.09
N ILE A 59 -9.59 0.16 -2.37
CA ILE A 59 -9.95 0.63 -3.71
C ILE A 59 -9.90 2.15 -3.72
N ALA A 60 -8.83 2.71 -4.29
CA ALA A 60 -8.62 4.15 -4.42
C ALA A 60 -8.98 4.64 -5.84
N ARG A 61 -9.95 5.55 -5.93
CA ARG A 61 -10.41 6.13 -7.20
C ARG A 61 -9.99 7.60 -7.28
N PHE A 62 -9.19 7.93 -8.30
CA PHE A 62 -8.83 9.31 -8.64
C PHE A 62 -9.69 9.78 -9.81
N ALA A 63 -10.33 10.94 -9.67
CA ALA A 63 -11.09 11.54 -10.76
C ALA A 63 -10.14 11.94 -11.91
N GLY A 64 -10.47 11.52 -13.13
CA GLY A 64 -9.75 11.94 -14.33
C GLY A 64 -9.89 13.44 -14.58
N THR A 65 -8.84 14.06 -15.13
CA THR A 65 -8.82 15.49 -15.49
C THR A 65 -9.05 15.74 -16.97
N ILE A 66 -9.13 14.67 -17.77
CA ILE A 66 -9.32 14.71 -19.22
C ILE A 66 -10.71 14.15 -19.53
N HIS A 67 -11.52 14.91 -20.25
CA HIS A 67 -12.85 14.51 -20.69
C HIS A 67 -12.76 13.31 -21.64
N ASP A 68 -13.69 12.34 -21.50
CA ASP A 68 -13.76 11.10 -22.28
C ASP A 68 -12.49 10.22 -22.29
N ALA A 69 -11.58 10.42 -21.34
CA ALA A 69 -10.43 9.53 -21.20
C ALA A 69 -10.86 8.18 -20.60
N GLU A 70 -10.40 7.08 -21.21
CA GLU A 70 -10.61 5.73 -20.69
C GLU A 70 -9.90 5.57 -19.33
N PRO A 71 -10.56 4.98 -18.32
CA PRO A 71 -9.96 4.72 -17.02
C PRO A 71 -8.88 3.63 -17.13
N ILE A 72 -7.83 3.77 -16.32
CA ILE A 72 -6.82 2.73 -16.11
C ILE A 72 -6.87 2.24 -14.67
N MET A 73 -6.51 0.96 -14.46
CA MET A 73 -6.38 0.38 -13.13
C MET A 73 -4.95 -0.09 -12.91
N MET A 74 -4.36 0.33 -11.79
CA MET A 74 -3.14 -0.26 -11.25
C MET A 74 -3.51 -1.13 -10.06
N SER A 75 -2.84 -2.28 -9.94
CA SER A 75 -3.09 -3.23 -8.86
C SER A 75 -1.77 -3.71 -8.27
N ALA A 76 -1.71 -3.76 -6.95
CA ALA A 76 -0.66 -4.38 -6.17
C ALA A 76 -1.32 -5.13 -5.00
N HIS A 77 -0.59 -6.02 -4.35
CA HIS A 77 -1.03 -6.65 -3.11
C HIS A 77 -0.25 -6.05 -1.94
N MET A 78 -0.85 -6.07 -0.74
CA MET A 78 -0.31 -5.45 0.47
C MET A 78 0.30 -6.47 1.44
N ASP A 79 0.05 -7.76 1.22
CA ASP A 79 0.49 -8.81 2.11
C ASP A 79 1.92 -9.30 1.85
N THR A 80 2.53 -9.86 2.89
CA THR A 80 3.87 -10.42 2.86
C THR A 80 3.89 -11.88 3.31
N VAL A 81 4.92 -12.62 2.88
CA VAL A 81 5.17 -14.00 3.32
C VAL A 81 5.88 -14.02 4.68
N VAL A 82 5.90 -15.19 5.33
CA VAL A 82 6.66 -15.41 6.57
C VAL A 82 8.11 -15.82 6.22
N PRO A 83 9.14 -15.31 6.95
CA PRO A 83 9.08 -14.29 8.01
C PRO A 83 8.95 -12.87 7.44
N GLY A 84 8.33 -11.95 8.19
CA GLY A 84 8.07 -10.58 7.73
C GLY A 84 7.44 -9.64 8.77
N GLU A 85 7.50 -10.00 10.06
CA GLU A 85 7.05 -9.13 11.17
C GLU A 85 8.29 -8.47 11.78
N GLY A 86 8.20 -7.19 12.16
CA GLY A 86 9.28 -6.43 12.79
C GLY A 86 10.46 -6.10 11.87
N VAL A 87 10.22 -5.99 10.55
CA VAL A 87 11.24 -5.70 9.53
C VAL A 87 11.97 -4.39 9.84
N LYS A 88 13.30 -4.40 9.71
CA LYS A 88 14.17 -3.22 9.90
C LYS A 88 14.97 -2.98 8.63
N PRO A 89 14.48 -2.13 7.71
CA PRO A 89 15.15 -1.93 6.43
C PRO A 89 16.52 -1.26 6.60
N ILE A 90 17.51 -1.77 5.89
CA ILE A 90 18.89 -1.27 5.82
C ILE A 90 19.09 -0.66 4.43
N ILE A 91 19.60 0.56 4.37
CA ILE A 91 19.96 1.25 3.13
C ILE A 91 21.47 1.12 2.90
N GLU A 92 21.86 0.46 1.81
CA GLU A 92 23.25 0.28 1.40
C GLU A 92 23.45 0.84 0.00
N GLY A 93 23.84 2.11 -0.07
CA GLY A 93 23.90 2.85 -1.33
C GLY A 93 22.51 2.93 -1.96
N ASP A 94 22.37 2.34 -3.14
CA ASP A 94 21.12 2.31 -3.91
C ASP A 94 20.24 1.09 -3.61
N ILE A 95 20.62 0.24 -2.65
CA ILE A 95 19.92 -1.00 -2.29
C ILE A 95 19.22 -0.82 -0.94
N ILE A 96 17.94 -1.20 -0.89
CA ILE A 96 17.19 -1.39 0.35
C ILE A 96 17.04 -2.89 0.58
N ARG A 97 17.46 -3.39 1.74
CA ARG A 97 17.35 -4.80 2.12
C ARG A 97 16.95 -4.98 3.58
N THR A 98 16.56 -6.19 3.95
CA THR A 98 16.46 -6.64 5.33
C THR A 98 17.57 -7.68 5.58
N ASP A 99 17.83 -8.00 6.85
CA ASP A 99 18.79 -9.00 7.29
C ASP A 99 18.51 -10.43 6.79
#